data_AF-A0A962NHT7-F1
#
_entry.id   AF-A0A962NHT7-F1
#
_cell.length_a   1.000
_cell.length_b   1.000
_cell.length_c   1.000
_cell.angle_alpha   90.00
_cell.angle_beta   90.00
_cell.angle_gamma   90.00
#
_symmetry.space_group_name_H-M   'P 1'
#
loop_
_entity.id
_entity.type
_entity.pdbx_description
1 polymer ?
#
loop_
_entity_poly.entity_id
_entity_poly.type
_entity_poly.pdbx_seq_one_letter_code
_entity_poly.pdbx_strand_id
1 'polypeptide(L)'
;MHLLIHTLRHLRPVQIYRRPWTRLIRPRPRLAPPPVLRHWRGDWSGAAARKPSILNLRRIRLLEVEHELAVADDWQAPDHSDLFRYNLHYFDDLNALGARDRREWHSALIERWIAENPPGKGVGWAPYPTSLRMVNWIKAALSGFELPAEAVHSLAVQGRWLERRLEWHLLGNHLFANAKALVFAGCYFEGSEADGWLGTGLRILAR
;
A
#
# COMPACT_ATOMS: atom_id res chain seq x y z
N MET A 1 24.87 25.56 -11.81
CA MET A 1 24.09 26.28 -10.76
C MET A 1 22.73 26.81 -11.24
N HIS A 2 22.57 27.15 -12.53
CA HIS A 2 21.30 27.67 -13.10
C HIS A 2 20.13 26.64 -13.19
N LEU A 3 20.37 25.35 -13.44
CA LEU A 3 19.29 24.34 -13.56
C LEU A 3 18.56 24.00 -12.25
N LEU A 4 19.25 24.09 -11.10
CA LEU A 4 18.65 23.83 -9.79
C LEU A 4 17.67 24.95 -9.38
N ILE A 5 17.96 26.19 -9.77
CA ILE A 5 17.14 27.36 -9.40
C ILE A 5 15.79 27.35 -10.13
N HIS A 6 15.76 26.95 -11.41
CA HIS A 6 14.51 26.81 -12.15
C HIS A 6 13.63 25.65 -11.66
N THR A 7 14.24 24.55 -11.20
CA THR A 7 13.51 23.42 -10.62
C THR A 7 12.95 23.76 -9.23
N LEU A 8 13.69 24.53 -8.42
CA LEU A 8 13.25 24.95 -7.08
C LEU A 8 12.15 26.01 -7.11
N ARG A 9 12.10 26.85 -8.15
CA ARG A 9 11.11 27.94 -8.30
C ARG A 9 9.66 27.45 -8.45
N HIS A 10 9.45 26.22 -8.91
CA HIS A 10 8.11 25.63 -9.08
C HIS A 10 7.72 24.67 -7.95
N LEU A 11 8.62 24.43 -6.99
CA LEU A 11 8.34 23.55 -5.86
C LEU A 11 7.75 24.38 -4.72
N ARG A 12 6.57 23.96 -4.22
CA ARG A 12 6.02 24.52 -2.98
C ARG A 12 7.06 24.33 -1.86
N PRO A 13 7.24 25.28 -0.92
CA PRO A 13 8.24 25.17 0.15
C PRO A 13 8.21 23.82 0.88
N VAL A 14 7.00 23.26 1.08
CA VAL A 14 6.82 21.91 1.63
C VAL A 14 7.60 20.84 0.88
N GLN A 15 7.68 20.89 -0.46
CA GLN A 15 8.37 19.91 -1.30
C GLN A 15 9.89 19.90 -1.12
N ILE A 16 10.47 20.98 -0.61
CA ILE A 16 11.90 21.16 -0.45
C ILE A 16 12.35 20.68 0.94
N TYR A 17 11.71 21.15 2.02
CA TYR A 17 12.24 20.89 3.37
C TYR A 17 11.90 19.52 3.96
N ARG A 18 10.81 18.83 3.57
CA ARG A 18 10.55 17.46 4.07
C ARG A 18 11.12 16.29 3.24
N ARG A 19 11.81 16.57 2.12
CA ARG A 19 12.71 15.59 1.47
C ARG A 19 13.89 15.18 2.37
N PRO A 20 14.66 16.10 2.99
CA PRO A 20 15.67 15.72 3.99
C PRO A 20 15.03 15.22 5.30
N TRP A 21 13.90 15.80 5.73
CA TRP A 21 13.18 15.36 6.95
C TRP A 21 12.75 13.89 6.91
N THR A 22 12.22 13.41 5.78
CA THR A 22 11.79 12.00 5.62
C THR A 22 12.95 11.01 5.61
N ARG A 23 14.17 11.48 5.30
CA ARG A 23 15.41 10.71 5.41
C ARG A 23 15.98 10.73 6.83
N LEU A 24 15.78 11.83 7.57
CA LEU A 24 16.25 12.02 8.95
C LEU A 24 15.33 11.36 9.98
N ILE A 25 14.01 11.37 9.76
CA ILE A 25 13.05 10.69 10.65
C ILE A 25 12.84 9.26 10.16
N ARG A 26 13.37 8.32 10.93
CA ARG A 26 13.11 6.88 10.78
C ARG A 26 12.16 6.45 11.90
N PRO A 27 10.83 6.66 11.75
CA PRO A 27 9.90 6.14 12.73
C PRO A 27 10.09 4.62 12.81
N ARG A 28 10.03 4.05 14.01
CA ARG A 28 9.91 2.60 14.16
C ARG A 28 8.47 2.19 13.85
N PRO A 29 8.23 1.13 13.05
CA PRO A 29 6.89 0.58 12.87
C PRO A 29 6.27 0.22 14.23
N ARG A 30 5.01 0.60 14.43
CA ARG A 30 4.26 0.28 15.65
C ARG A 30 3.46 -1.00 15.41
N LEU A 31 3.84 -2.07 16.12
CA LEU A 31 3.30 -3.43 15.94
C LEU A 31 2.17 -3.79 16.93
N ALA A 32 1.51 -2.80 17.53
CA ALA A 32 0.40 -3.03 18.45
C ALA A 32 -0.73 -3.85 17.79
N PRO A 33 -1.60 -4.54 18.55
CA PRO A 33 -2.78 -5.22 18.01
C PRO A 33 -3.60 -4.30 17.09
N PRO A 34 -4.30 -4.83 16.08
CA PRO A 34 -5.11 -4.00 15.19
C PRO A 34 -6.32 -3.45 15.97
N PRO A 35 -6.86 -2.29 15.58
CA PRO A 35 -8.21 -1.92 15.99
C PRO A 35 -9.22 -2.98 15.52
N VAL A 36 -10.41 -2.97 16.11
CA VAL A 36 -11.50 -3.86 15.70
C VAL A 36 -11.93 -3.49 14.27
N LEU A 37 -12.42 -4.47 13.52
CA LEU A 37 -13.01 -4.24 12.20
C LEU A 37 -14.37 -3.57 12.35
N ARG A 38 -14.64 -2.55 11.54
CA ARG A 38 -15.95 -1.89 11.54
C ARG A 38 -17.00 -2.86 11.00
N HIS A 39 -18.12 -2.98 11.71
CA HIS A 39 -19.26 -3.71 11.18
C HIS A 39 -19.92 -2.94 10.03
N TRP A 40 -19.73 -3.43 8.80
CA TRP A 40 -20.23 -2.77 7.60
C TRP A 40 -21.63 -3.28 7.22
N ARG A 41 -22.47 -2.37 6.72
CA ARG A 41 -23.85 -2.65 6.26
C ARG A 41 -24.00 -2.14 4.84
N GLY A 42 -24.36 -3.02 3.90
CA GLY A 42 -24.61 -2.68 2.50
C GLY A 42 -24.14 -3.77 1.54
N ASP A 43 -24.14 -3.46 0.25
CA ASP A 43 -23.49 -4.25 -0.80
C ASP A 43 -22.31 -3.45 -1.37
N TRP A 44 -21.15 -4.11 -1.49
CA TRP A 44 -19.94 -3.47 -1.98
C TRP A 44 -19.97 -3.63 -3.48
N SER A 45 -20.21 -2.51 -4.17
CA SER A 45 -20.11 -2.49 -5.62
C SER A 45 -18.66 -2.78 -6.01
N GLY A 46 -18.45 -3.91 -6.68
CA GLY A 46 -17.14 -4.37 -7.11
C GLY A 46 -16.35 -3.27 -7.81
N ALA A 47 -15.04 -3.24 -7.58
CA ALA A 47 -14.19 -2.23 -8.19
C ALA A 47 -13.93 -2.53 -9.67
N ALA A 48 -13.45 -1.51 -10.40
CA ALA A 48 -12.95 -1.71 -11.77
C ALA A 48 -11.91 -2.84 -11.80
N ALA A 49 -12.26 -3.92 -12.49
CA ALA A 49 -11.48 -5.15 -12.45
C ALA A 49 -10.11 -4.95 -13.11
N ARG A 50 -9.08 -5.48 -12.46
CA ARG A 50 -7.73 -5.55 -13.01
C ARG A 50 -7.57 -6.77 -13.94
N LYS A 51 -6.54 -6.74 -14.78
CA LYS A 51 -6.09 -7.95 -15.47
C LYS A 51 -5.42 -8.89 -14.46
N PRO A 52 -5.62 -10.22 -14.56
CA PRO A 52 -4.85 -11.18 -13.78
C PRO A 52 -3.35 -11.01 -14.03
N SER A 53 -2.57 -11.03 -12.96
CA SER A 53 -1.12 -11.00 -12.97
C SER A 53 -0.49 -12.19 -12.24
N ILE A 54 -1.21 -12.90 -11.36
CA ILE A 54 -0.68 -14.09 -10.70
C ILE A 54 -0.90 -15.31 -11.60
N LEU A 55 0.19 -15.98 -11.97
CA LEU A 55 0.16 -17.19 -12.80
C LEU A 55 0.15 -18.47 -11.96
N ASN A 56 0.83 -18.44 -10.80
CA ASN A 56 0.79 -19.46 -9.74
C ASN A 56 1.45 -18.90 -8.46
N LEU A 57 1.61 -19.74 -7.43
CA LEU A 57 2.21 -19.39 -6.13
C LEU A 57 3.63 -18.78 -6.18
N ARG A 58 4.35 -18.98 -7.27
CA ARG A 58 5.74 -18.54 -7.43
C ARG A 58 5.95 -17.67 -8.65
N ARG A 59 4.94 -17.41 -9.48
CA ARG A 59 5.13 -16.68 -10.74
C ARG A 59 4.06 -15.62 -10.94
N ILE A 60 4.52 -14.41 -11.23
CA ILE A 60 3.68 -13.24 -11.45
C ILE A 60 4.11 -12.59 -12.78
N ARG A 61 3.15 -12.12 -13.56
CA ARG A 61 3.37 -11.31 -14.77
C ARG A 61 2.85 -9.89 -14.55
N LEU A 62 3.77 -8.93 -14.54
CA LEU A 62 3.46 -7.51 -14.39
C LEU A 62 4.10 -6.74 -15.54
N LEU A 63 3.37 -5.80 -16.14
CA LEU A 63 3.89 -4.95 -17.22
C LEU A 63 4.49 -5.77 -18.38
N GLU A 64 3.84 -6.89 -18.74
CA GLU A 64 4.31 -7.87 -19.74
C GLU A 64 5.64 -8.57 -19.40
N VAL A 65 6.10 -8.47 -18.15
CA VAL A 65 7.31 -9.15 -17.65
C VAL A 65 6.92 -10.22 -16.64
N GLU A 66 7.35 -11.47 -16.87
CA GLU A 66 7.25 -12.54 -15.87
C GLU A 66 8.38 -12.44 -14.86
N HIS A 67 8.05 -12.71 -13.60
CA HIS A 67 8.99 -12.75 -12.49
C HIS A 67 8.67 -13.95 -11.59
N GLU A 68 9.73 -14.63 -11.16
CA GLU A 68 9.64 -15.74 -10.22
C GLU A 68 9.95 -15.26 -8.80
N LEU A 69 9.10 -15.66 -7.86
CA LEU A 69 9.30 -15.54 -6.43
C LEU A 69 9.73 -16.92 -5.90
N ALA A 70 10.99 -17.27 -6.07
CA ALA A 70 11.58 -18.51 -5.56
C ALA A 70 12.07 -18.37 -4.10
N VAL A 71 12.64 -17.23 -3.76
CA VAL A 71 13.21 -16.90 -2.44
C VAL A 71 12.71 -15.54 -1.95
N ALA A 72 12.97 -15.21 -0.67
CA ALA A 72 12.53 -13.96 -0.07
C ALA A 72 13.13 -12.70 -0.75
N ASP A 73 14.37 -12.80 -1.23
CA ASP A 73 15.05 -11.68 -1.88
C ASP A 73 14.43 -11.29 -3.24
N ASP A 74 13.66 -12.20 -3.86
CA ASP A 74 12.98 -11.93 -5.13
C ASP A 74 11.92 -10.84 -5.02
N TRP A 75 11.42 -10.54 -3.81
CA TRP A 75 10.55 -9.39 -3.56
C TRP A 75 11.24 -8.04 -3.80
N GLN A 76 12.57 -7.99 -3.74
CA GLN A 76 13.32 -6.74 -3.99
C GLN A 76 13.49 -6.47 -5.48
N ALA A 77 13.54 -7.53 -6.30
CA ALA A 77 13.66 -7.51 -7.76
C ALA A 77 14.67 -6.44 -8.27
N PRO A 78 15.95 -6.51 -7.86
CA PRO A 78 16.94 -5.45 -8.11
C PRO A 78 17.23 -5.23 -9.60
N ASP A 79 17.05 -6.26 -10.43
CA ASP A 79 17.25 -6.21 -11.89
C ASP A 79 16.07 -5.59 -12.65
N HIS A 80 15.00 -5.20 -11.95
CA HIS A 80 13.82 -4.60 -12.54
C HIS A 80 13.72 -3.10 -12.26
N SER A 81 12.96 -2.40 -13.11
CA SER A 81 12.66 -0.98 -12.93
C SER A 81 11.93 -0.70 -11.60
N ASP A 82 12.07 0.52 -11.07
CA ASP A 82 11.33 0.96 -9.88
C ASP A 82 9.82 0.80 -10.04
N LEU A 83 9.29 1.03 -11.24
CA LEU A 83 7.87 0.84 -11.55
C LEU A 83 7.45 -0.62 -11.37
N PHE A 84 8.24 -1.57 -11.90
CA PHE A 84 7.97 -2.99 -11.73
C PHE A 84 8.03 -3.39 -10.26
N ARG A 85 9.10 -2.99 -9.57
CA ARG A 85 9.32 -3.27 -8.14
C ARG A 85 8.17 -2.77 -7.29
N TYR A 86 7.63 -1.59 -7.61
CA TYR A 86 6.46 -1.07 -6.90
C TYR A 86 5.22 -1.93 -7.19
N ASN A 87 4.95 -2.25 -8.46
CA ASN A 87 3.79 -3.07 -8.86
C ASN A 87 3.80 -4.46 -8.19
N LEU A 88 4.98 -5.05 -7.99
CA LEU A 88 5.14 -6.33 -7.30
C LEU A 88 4.53 -6.32 -5.89
N HIS A 89 4.45 -5.14 -5.26
CA HIS A 89 3.94 -4.98 -3.91
C HIS A 89 2.50 -4.46 -3.84
N TYR A 90 1.80 -4.26 -4.96
CA TYR A 90 0.45 -3.67 -4.96
C TYR A 90 -0.67 -4.68 -4.69
N PHE A 91 -0.46 -5.96 -5.02
CA PHE A 91 -1.51 -6.99 -4.96
C PHE A 91 -2.78 -6.62 -5.75
N ASP A 92 -2.60 -6.01 -6.94
CA ASP A 92 -3.72 -5.66 -7.83
C ASP A 92 -4.56 -6.89 -8.24
N ASP A 93 -3.97 -8.08 -8.28
CA ASP A 93 -4.63 -9.34 -8.67
C ASP A 93 -5.78 -9.74 -7.73
N LEU A 94 -5.74 -9.30 -6.46
CA LEU A 94 -6.86 -9.48 -5.52
C LEU A 94 -8.17 -8.89 -6.04
N ASN A 95 -8.08 -7.90 -6.93
CA ASN A 95 -9.20 -7.19 -7.54
C ASN A 95 -9.26 -7.45 -9.06
N ALA A 96 -8.64 -8.53 -9.56
CA ALA A 96 -8.65 -8.89 -10.96
C ALA A 96 -9.87 -9.73 -11.36
N LEU A 97 -10.12 -9.82 -12.67
CA LEU A 97 -11.07 -10.77 -13.22
C LEU A 97 -10.70 -12.21 -12.78
N GLY A 98 -11.71 -13.00 -12.39
CA GLY A 98 -11.51 -14.36 -11.89
C GLY A 98 -10.70 -14.44 -10.58
N ALA A 99 -10.57 -13.35 -9.80
CA ALA A 99 -9.82 -13.37 -8.53
C ALA A 99 -10.31 -14.45 -7.56
N ARG A 100 -11.61 -14.78 -7.60
CA ARG A 100 -12.21 -15.85 -6.78
C ARG A 100 -11.58 -17.23 -7.01
N ASP A 101 -11.09 -17.49 -8.21
CA ASP A 101 -10.48 -18.77 -8.59
C ASP A 101 -9.03 -18.88 -8.09
N ARG A 102 -8.43 -17.74 -7.67
CA ARG A 102 -7.04 -17.64 -7.19
C ARG A 102 -6.94 -17.34 -5.69
N ARG A 103 -8.03 -17.50 -4.93
CA ARG A 103 -8.09 -17.15 -3.50
C ARG A 103 -7.03 -17.85 -2.66
N GLU A 104 -6.75 -19.13 -2.91
CA GLU A 104 -5.70 -19.86 -2.21
C GLU A 104 -4.31 -19.25 -2.49
N TRP A 105 -4.05 -18.85 -3.74
CA TRP A 105 -2.79 -18.20 -4.11
C TRP A 105 -2.67 -16.81 -3.49
N HIS A 106 -3.79 -16.09 -3.39
CA HIS A 106 -3.84 -14.79 -2.73
C HIS A 106 -3.49 -14.88 -1.25
N SER A 107 -4.11 -15.80 -0.51
CA SER A 107 -3.82 -16.00 0.91
C SER A 107 -2.35 -16.37 1.13
N ALA A 108 -1.85 -17.35 0.37
CA ALA A 108 -0.46 -17.79 0.48
C ALA A 108 0.55 -16.68 0.14
N LEU A 109 0.29 -15.86 -0.89
CA LEU A 109 1.18 -14.76 -1.25
C LEU A 109 1.13 -13.60 -0.24
N ILE A 110 -0.03 -13.33 0.37
CA ILE A 110 -0.14 -12.34 1.45
C ILE A 110 0.67 -12.79 2.66
N GLU A 111 0.49 -14.03 3.12
CA GLU A 111 1.23 -14.60 4.25
C GLU A 111 2.73 -14.58 4.00
N ARG A 112 3.14 -15.04 2.81
CA ARG A 112 4.55 -15.03 2.40
C ARG A 112 5.12 -13.60 2.35
N TRP A 113 4.37 -12.65 1.79
CA TRP A 113 4.81 -11.26 1.77
C TRP A 113 5.01 -10.70 3.18
N ILE A 114 4.08 -10.97 4.11
CA ILE A 114 4.18 -10.53 5.51
C ILE A 114 5.44 -11.12 6.18
N ALA A 115 5.71 -12.41 5.97
CA ALA A 115 6.88 -13.08 6.54
C ALA A 115 8.21 -12.57 5.95
N GLU A 116 8.24 -12.30 4.65
CA GLU A 116 9.47 -12.00 3.91
C GLU A 116 9.74 -10.49 3.76
N ASN A 117 8.77 -9.61 4.05
CA ASN A 117 8.89 -8.15 3.93
C ASN A 117 8.68 -7.46 5.29
N PRO A 118 9.66 -7.50 6.20
CA PRO A 118 9.52 -6.98 7.56
C PRO A 118 9.15 -5.48 7.59
N PRO A 119 8.32 -5.05 8.56
CA PRO A 119 7.83 -3.68 8.65
C PRO A 119 8.90 -2.59 8.52
N GLY A 120 8.64 -1.63 7.63
CA GLY A 120 9.48 -0.46 7.41
C GLY A 120 10.78 -0.72 6.65
N LYS A 121 10.99 -1.92 6.10
CA LYS A 121 12.18 -2.26 5.30
C LYS A 121 11.84 -2.48 3.83
N GLY A 122 12.80 -2.18 2.96
CA GLY A 122 12.69 -2.42 1.52
C GLY A 122 11.67 -1.54 0.80
N VAL A 123 11.57 -1.75 -0.51
CA VAL A 123 10.73 -0.94 -1.40
C VAL A 123 9.23 -1.17 -1.18
N GLY A 124 8.82 -2.36 -0.73
CA GLY A 124 7.43 -2.68 -0.39
C GLY A 124 6.83 -1.84 0.74
N TRP A 125 7.66 -1.25 1.60
CA TRP A 125 7.25 -0.34 2.68
C TRP A 125 7.43 1.14 2.32
N ALA A 126 7.76 1.48 1.07
CA ALA A 126 7.63 2.85 0.60
C ALA A 126 6.14 3.30 0.67
N PRO A 127 5.85 4.59 0.92
CA PRO A 127 4.48 5.01 1.20
C PRO A 127 3.52 4.77 0.02
N TYR A 128 3.97 4.97 -1.22
CA TYR A 128 3.14 4.73 -2.41
C TYR A 128 2.73 3.25 -2.60
N PRO A 129 3.66 2.27 -2.65
CA PRO A 129 3.29 0.85 -2.64
C PRO A 129 2.43 0.43 -1.45
N THR A 130 2.75 0.93 -0.26
CA THR A 130 1.95 0.66 0.96
C THR A 130 0.52 1.13 0.79
N SER A 131 0.31 2.32 0.23
CA SER A 131 -1.02 2.89 0.00
C SER A 131 -1.85 2.03 -0.95
N LEU A 132 -1.27 1.60 -2.07
CA LEU A 132 -1.98 0.78 -3.05
C LEU A 132 -2.29 -0.62 -2.52
N ARG A 133 -1.34 -1.24 -1.81
CA ARG A 133 -1.55 -2.55 -1.17
C ARG A 133 -2.68 -2.51 -0.15
N MET A 134 -2.67 -1.53 0.77
CA MET A 134 -3.73 -1.35 1.76
C MET A 134 -5.12 -1.27 1.09
N VAL A 135 -5.24 -0.43 0.06
CA VAL A 135 -6.51 -0.26 -0.65
C VAL A 135 -6.92 -1.54 -1.37
N ASN A 136 -6.00 -2.24 -2.03
CA ASN A 136 -6.31 -3.48 -2.73
C ASN A 136 -6.73 -4.61 -1.78
N TRP A 137 -6.08 -4.73 -0.61
CA TRP A 137 -6.43 -5.71 0.42
C TRP A 137 -7.81 -5.40 1.01
N ILE A 138 -8.10 -4.14 1.37
CA ILE A 138 -9.42 -3.75 1.89
C ILE A 138 -10.52 -3.99 0.85
N LYS A 139 -10.31 -3.59 -0.40
CA LYS A 139 -11.32 -3.81 -1.45
C LYS A 139 -11.61 -5.30 -1.67
N ALA A 140 -10.58 -6.14 -1.62
CA ALA A 140 -10.76 -7.58 -1.70
C ALA A 140 -11.60 -8.10 -0.54
N ALA A 141 -11.30 -7.65 0.69
CA ALA A 141 -12.07 -7.99 1.88
C ALA A 141 -13.55 -7.60 1.76
N LEU A 142 -13.81 -6.36 1.34
CA LEU A 142 -15.17 -5.86 1.09
C LEU A 142 -15.88 -6.60 -0.05
N SER A 143 -15.14 -7.24 -0.95
CA SER A 143 -15.67 -8.07 -2.05
C SER A 143 -15.84 -9.56 -1.68
N GLY A 144 -15.66 -9.91 -0.39
CA GLY A 144 -15.84 -11.27 0.13
C GLY A 144 -14.59 -12.15 0.13
N PHE A 145 -13.39 -11.57 0.02
CA PHE A 145 -12.15 -12.29 0.30
C PHE A 145 -11.85 -12.27 1.81
N GLU A 146 -11.69 -13.43 2.42
CA GLU A 146 -11.38 -13.51 3.85
C GLU A 146 -9.88 -13.23 4.08
N LEU A 147 -9.56 -12.06 4.63
CA LEU A 147 -8.18 -11.75 5.01
C LEU A 147 -7.78 -12.57 6.26
N PRO A 148 -6.63 -13.26 6.24
CA PRO A 148 -6.08 -13.89 7.44
C PRO A 148 -5.89 -12.87 8.58
N ALA A 149 -5.94 -13.33 9.84
CA ALA A 149 -5.78 -12.45 11.00
C ALA A 149 -4.45 -11.67 10.98
N GLU A 150 -3.36 -12.33 10.55
CA GLU A 150 -2.05 -11.70 10.34
C GLU A 150 -2.08 -10.61 9.26
N ALA A 151 -2.89 -10.78 8.22
CA ALA A 151 -3.08 -9.76 7.19
C ALA A 151 -3.84 -8.55 7.73
N VAL A 152 -4.84 -8.76 8.58
CA VAL A 152 -5.56 -7.66 9.27
C VAL A 152 -4.62 -6.89 10.22
N HIS A 153 -3.81 -7.61 11.00
CA HIS A 153 -2.78 -6.99 11.85
C HIS A 153 -1.75 -6.20 11.02
N SER A 154 -1.21 -6.80 9.96
CA SER A 154 -0.30 -6.15 9.02
C SER A 154 -0.92 -4.89 8.42
N LEU A 155 -2.21 -4.90 8.07
CA LEU A 155 -2.89 -3.75 7.49
C LEU A 155 -2.98 -2.58 8.48
N ALA A 156 -3.20 -2.85 9.77
CA ALA A 156 -3.11 -1.83 10.81
C ALA A 156 -1.69 -1.27 10.98
N VAL A 157 -0.66 -2.14 10.95
CA VAL A 157 0.74 -1.71 10.97
C VAL A 157 1.09 -0.81 9.77
N GLN A 158 0.58 -1.16 8.59
CA GLN A 158 0.74 -0.37 7.37
C GLN A 158 0.05 1.00 7.47
N GLY A 159 -1.15 1.08 8.05
CA GLY A 159 -1.84 2.36 8.31
C GLY A 159 -1.04 3.28 9.24
N ARG A 160 -0.57 2.76 10.37
CA ARG A 160 0.30 3.50 11.33
C ARG A 160 1.60 3.96 10.69
N TRP A 161 2.18 3.11 9.85
CA TRP A 161 3.40 3.45 9.11
C TRP A 161 3.17 4.59 8.12
N LEU A 162 2.11 4.47 7.32
CA LEU A 162 1.76 5.42 6.27
C LEU A 162 1.44 6.81 6.83
N GLU A 163 0.66 6.89 7.90
CA GLU A 163 0.30 8.16 8.55
C GLU A 163 1.53 8.99 8.93
N ARG A 164 2.62 8.32 9.37
CA ARG A 164 3.88 8.99 9.75
C ARG A 164 4.80 9.30 8.57
N ARG A 165 4.47 8.84 7.36
CA ARG A 165 5.34 8.93 6.17
C ARG A 165 4.64 9.44 4.90
N LEU A 166 3.55 10.17 5.06
CA LEU A 166 2.85 10.85 3.98
C LEU A 166 3.81 11.61 3.03
N GLU A 167 3.67 11.40 1.72
CA GLU A 167 4.56 11.91 0.68
C GLU A 167 4.21 13.34 0.25
N TRP A 168 4.24 14.28 1.20
CA TRP A 168 3.93 15.69 0.95
C TRP A 168 4.83 16.37 -0.09
N HIS A 169 5.97 15.77 -0.45
CA HIS A 169 6.93 16.30 -1.43
C HIS A 169 6.61 15.90 -2.86
N LEU A 170 5.99 14.74 -3.04
CA LEU A 170 5.65 14.16 -4.33
C LEU A 170 4.19 14.49 -4.68
N LEU A 171 3.77 15.73 -4.35
CA LEU A 171 2.45 16.27 -4.62
C LEU A 171 1.88 15.81 -5.97
N GLY A 172 0.56 15.65 -6.04
CA GLY A 172 -0.11 14.95 -7.13
C GLY A 172 -0.52 13.55 -6.68
N ASN A 173 -0.35 12.56 -7.55
CA ASN A 173 -0.93 11.22 -7.39
C ASN A 173 -0.48 10.47 -6.11
N HIS A 174 0.73 10.72 -5.59
CA HIS A 174 1.26 10.01 -4.43
C HIS A 174 0.58 10.41 -3.13
N LEU A 175 0.53 11.72 -2.84
CA LEU A 175 -0.15 12.21 -1.63
C LEU A 175 -1.65 11.87 -1.67
N PHE A 176 -2.27 11.94 -2.85
CA PHE A 176 -3.65 11.50 -3.04
C PHE A 176 -3.82 9.99 -2.74
N ALA A 177 -2.92 9.14 -3.23
CA ALA A 177 -2.93 7.72 -2.93
C ALA A 177 -2.76 7.44 -1.44
N ASN A 178 -1.85 8.14 -0.75
CA ASN A 178 -1.69 8.01 0.69
C ASN A 178 -2.96 8.40 1.44
N ALA A 179 -3.57 9.54 1.08
CA ALA A 179 -4.81 10.03 1.71
C ALA A 179 -5.96 9.04 1.50
N LYS A 180 -6.14 8.54 0.27
CA LYS A 180 -7.13 7.51 -0.05
C LYS A 180 -6.92 6.25 0.80
N ALA A 181 -5.68 5.78 0.95
CA ALA A 181 -5.39 4.61 1.76
C ALA A 181 -5.75 4.81 3.24
N LEU A 182 -5.50 5.99 3.80
CA LEU A 182 -5.91 6.33 5.17
C LEU A 182 -7.44 6.41 5.33
N VAL A 183 -8.16 6.95 4.34
CA VAL A 183 -9.63 6.93 4.34
C VAL A 183 -10.14 5.50 4.32
N PHE A 184 -9.61 4.64 3.44
CA PHE A 184 -9.98 3.23 3.39
C PHE A 184 -9.71 2.53 4.73
N ALA A 185 -8.54 2.72 5.33
CA ALA A 185 -8.22 2.15 6.63
C ALA A 185 -9.16 2.65 7.74
N GLY A 186 -9.43 3.97 7.79
CA GLY A 186 -10.33 4.55 8.78
C GLY A 186 -11.81 4.15 8.64
N CYS A 187 -12.23 3.79 7.43
CA CYS A 187 -13.55 3.21 7.17
C CYS A 187 -13.59 1.69 7.43
N TYR A 188 -12.47 0.99 7.26
CA TYR A 188 -12.38 -0.46 7.44
C TYR A 188 -12.28 -0.87 8.91
N PHE A 189 -11.54 -0.10 9.70
CA PHE A 189 -11.42 -0.27 11.15
C PHE A 189 -12.38 0.65 11.91
N GLU A 190 -12.54 0.39 13.21
CA GLU A 190 -13.27 1.25 14.15
C GLU A 190 -12.40 1.71 15.34
N GLY A 191 -12.88 2.74 16.03
CA GLY A 191 -12.21 3.34 17.18
C GLY A 191 -11.34 4.57 16.85
N SER A 192 -10.81 5.19 17.89
CA SER A 192 -10.12 6.50 17.80
C SER A 192 -8.91 6.50 16.87
N GLU A 193 -8.19 5.39 16.77
CA GLU A 193 -7.09 5.21 15.83
C GLU A 193 -7.58 5.24 14.37
N ALA A 194 -8.67 4.53 14.07
CA ALA A 194 -9.28 4.53 12.74
C ALA A 194 -9.86 5.92 12.37
N ASP A 195 -10.50 6.60 13.32
CA ASP A 195 -11.03 7.95 13.14
C ASP A 195 -9.90 8.96 12.85
N GLY A 196 -8.73 8.78 13.48
CA GLY A 196 -7.52 9.57 13.21
C GLY A 196 -7.04 9.43 11.76
N TRP A 197 -6.98 8.20 11.25
CA TRP A 197 -6.63 7.94 9.85
C TRP A 197 -7.65 8.55 8.89
N LEU A 198 -8.94 8.34 9.15
CA LEU A 198 -10.03 8.89 8.34
C LEU A 198 -9.94 10.42 8.29
N GLY A 199 -9.82 11.08 9.44
CA GLY A 199 -9.72 12.53 9.54
C GLY A 199 -8.48 13.08 8.85
N THR A 200 -7.34 12.40 8.96
CA THR A 200 -6.11 12.79 8.24
C THR A 200 -6.28 12.66 6.73
N GLY A 201 -6.84 11.54 6.25
CA GLY A 201 -7.11 11.32 4.83
C GLY A 201 -8.06 12.37 4.24
N LEU A 202 -9.21 12.58 4.86
CA LEU A 202 -10.21 13.56 4.41
C LEU A 202 -9.65 14.99 4.39
N ARG A 203 -8.87 15.38 5.40
CA ARG A 203 -8.23 16.72 5.45
C ARG A 203 -7.23 16.94 4.32
N ILE A 204 -6.59 15.89 3.83
CA ILE A 204 -5.68 15.97 2.68
C ILE A 204 -6.48 16.10 1.38
N LEU A 205 -7.58 15.33 1.25
CA LEU A 205 -8.42 15.32 0.05
C LEU A 205 -9.24 16.60 -0.14
N ALA A 206 -9.56 17.31 0.94
CA ALA A 206 -10.31 18.57 0.89
C ALA A 206 -9.48 19.81 0.47
N ARG A 207 -8.20 19.64 0.15
CA ARG A 207 -7.28 20.71 -0.27
C ARG A 207 -7.16 20.81 -1.78
#